data_AF-A0A210QWH0-F1
#
_entry.id   AF-A0A210QWH0-F1
#
_cell.length_a   1.000
_cell.length_b   1.000
_cell.length_c   1.000
_cell.angle_alpha   90.00
_cell.angle_beta   90.00
_cell.angle_gamma   90.00
#
_symmetry.space_group_name_H-M   'P 1'
#
loop_
_entity.id
_entity.type
_entity.pdbx_description
1 polymer ?
#
loop_
_entity_poly.entity_id
_entity_poly.type
_entity_poly.pdbx_seq_one_letter_code
_entity_poly.pdbx_strand_id
1 'polypeptide(L)'
;MVFLSANQHSKVTESDTVVLTVNQHSKIPKTDMVFLSANQHSKVTESDTVVLTVNQHSKIPKTDMVFLSANQHSNITKNDTVNLTANQHSKTIKNDMVFLSVNQHSKITKNGTVDLTANQHRKITKNEMVFLSANQHRKITKNDTVDLTANQHSKVTKNDTVDLSVNQHSKITKTRHGVLTANHPSKQVIHGHTQILRQSNTRS
;
A
#
# COMPACT_ATOMS: atom_id res chain seq x y z
N MET A 1 4.69 28.73 -11.99
CA MET A 1 3.92 27.64 -12.63
C MET A 1 4.58 27.23 -13.94
N VAL A 2 4.77 25.92 -14.16
CA VAL A 2 5.21 25.32 -15.42
C VAL A 2 4.06 24.48 -15.99
N PHE A 3 3.72 24.69 -17.25
CA PHE A 3 2.72 23.91 -17.98
C PHE A 3 3.29 23.45 -19.32
N LEU A 4 3.29 22.14 -19.58
CA LEU A 4 3.79 21.55 -20.82
C LEU A 4 2.85 20.45 -21.33
N SER A 5 2.47 20.53 -22.61
CA SER A 5 1.50 19.61 -23.19
C SER A 5 2.12 18.28 -23.67
N ALA A 6 3.16 18.36 -24.50
CA ALA A 6 3.85 17.18 -25.03
C ALA A 6 5.35 17.43 -25.07
N ASN A 7 6.13 16.61 -24.35
CA ASN A 7 7.58 16.71 -24.33
C ASN A 7 8.23 15.32 -24.30
N GLN A 8 9.44 15.21 -24.85
CA GLN A 8 10.25 14.00 -24.66
C GLN A 8 10.98 14.07 -23.31
N HIS A 9 11.55 15.24 -23.00
CA HIS A 9 12.28 15.45 -21.77
C HIS A 9 11.87 16.78 -21.16
N SER A 10 11.49 16.76 -19.88
CA SER A 10 11.23 17.98 -19.10
C SER A 10 12.18 18.04 -17.92
N LYS A 11 13.06 19.05 -17.95
CA LYS A 11 13.84 19.47 -16.78
C LYS A 11 13.17 20.70 -16.21
N VAL A 12 12.44 20.52 -15.10
CA VAL A 12 11.78 21.62 -14.43
C VAL A 12 12.76 22.28 -13.45
N THR A 13 12.80 23.60 -13.43
CA THR A 13 13.48 24.39 -12.40
C THR A 13 12.52 24.70 -11.25
N GLU A 14 12.91 25.52 -10.26
CA GLU A 14 12.02 25.91 -9.16
C GLU A 14 10.69 26.47 -9.69
N SER A 15 9.59 25.87 -9.24
CA SER A 15 8.23 26.30 -9.54
C SER A 15 7.28 25.78 -8.48
N ASP A 16 6.35 26.61 -8.06
CA ASP A 16 5.33 26.23 -7.08
C ASP A 16 4.37 25.16 -7.65
N THR A 17 4.20 25.14 -8.98
CA THR A 17 3.25 24.21 -9.64
C THR A 17 3.80 23.72 -10.96
N VAL A 18 3.76 22.40 -11.16
CA VAL A 18 4.17 21.73 -12.40
C VAL A 18 3.02 20.90 -12.95
N VAL A 19 2.66 21.13 -14.20
CA VAL A 19 1.62 20.40 -14.93
C VAL A 19 2.19 19.86 -16.23
N LEU A 20 2.32 18.53 -16.37
CA LEU A 20 2.78 17.89 -17.61
C LEU A 20 1.73 16.87 -18.10
N THR A 21 1.20 17.04 -19.31
CA THR A 21 0.17 16.12 -19.81
C THR A 21 0.73 14.88 -20.48
N VAL A 22 1.68 15.01 -21.42
CA VAL A 22 2.33 13.87 -22.08
C VAL A 22 3.83 14.07 -22.02
N ASN A 23 4.54 13.18 -21.34
CA ASN A 23 5.98 13.30 -21.24
C ASN A 23 6.70 11.96 -21.09
N GLN A 24 7.80 11.76 -21.80
CA GLN A 24 8.57 10.51 -21.66
C GLN A 24 9.38 10.53 -20.35
N HIS A 25 10.11 11.61 -20.09
CA HIS A 25 10.99 11.71 -18.92
C HIS A 25 10.85 13.05 -18.20
N SER A 26 10.44 13.02 -16.94
CA SER A 26 10.40 14.21 -16.06
C SER A 26 11.34 14.06 -14.87
N LYS A 27 12.15 15.08 -14.65
CA LYS A 27 12.87 15.29 -13.39
C LYS A 27 12.37 16.60 -12.79
N ILE A 28 11.64 16.48 -11.69
CA ILE A 28 11.01 17.58 -11.00
C ILE A 28 11.76 17.77 -9.66
N PRO A 29 12.32 18.97 -9.40
CA PRO A 29 13.01 19.29 -8.15
C PRO A 29 11.99 19.50 -7.03
N LYS A 30 12.28 20.35 -6.06
CA LYS A 30 11.31 20.75 -5.04
C LYS A 30 10.24 21.65 -5.66
N THR A 31 8.97 21.33 -5.42
CA THR A 31 7.81 22.07 -5.93
C THR A 31 6.62 21.89 -4.99
N ASP A 32 5.74 22.87 -4.81
CA ASP A 32 4.60 22.67 -3.91
C ASP A 32 3.61 21.64 -4.49
N MET A 33 3.29 21.75 -5.79
CA MET A 33 2.33 20.89 -6.47
C MET A 33 2.83 20.30 -7.79
N VAL A 34 2.58 19.00 -8.01
CA VAL A 34 2.87 18.29 -9.26
C VAL A 34 1.63 17.56 -9.77
N PHE A 35 1.24 17.83 -11.02
CA PHE A 35 0.19 17.10 -11.75
C PHE A 35 0.75 16.50 -13.05
N LEU A 36 0.81 15.17 -13.13
CA LEU A 36 1.25 14.45 -14.32
C LEU A 36 0.15 13.54 -14.87
N SER A 37 -0.25 13.76 -16.12
CA SER A 37 -1.30 12.95 -16.74
C SER A 37 -0.74 11.63 -17.30
N ALA A 38 -0.02 11.65 -18.41
CA ALA A 38 0.53 10.46 -19.08
C ALA A 38 2.06 10.54 -19.16
N ASN A 39 2.75 9.85 -18.26
CA ASN A 39 4.21 9.89 -18.18
C ASN A 39 4.85 8.49 -18.23
N GLN A 40 5.94 8.32 -18.98
CA GLN A 40 6.67 7.04 -18.94
C GLN A 40 7.54 6.96 -17.68
N HIS A 41 8.35 7.99 -17.42
CA HIS A 41 9.25 8.03 -16.28
C HIS A 41 9.17 9.38 -15.57
N SER A 42 8.77 9.35 -14.29
CA SER A 42 8.71 10.53 -13.45
C SER A 42 9.55 10.37 -12.18
N LYS A 43 10.35 11.39 -11.88
CA LYS A 43 11.04 11.55 -10.60
C LYS A 43 10.68 12.91 -10.01
N VAL A 44 9.90 12.90 -8.94
CA VAL A 44 9.61 14.08 -8.13
C VAL A 44 10.48 14.01 -6.88
N THR A 45 11.29 15.02 -6.62
CA THR A 45 12.30 14.96 -5.55
C THR A 45 11.67 15.25 -4.19
N GLU A 46 10.90 16.33 -4.11
CA GLU A 46 10.19 16.78 -2.92
C GLU A 46 8.98 17.61 -3.36
N SER A 47 7.82 17.41 -2.73
CA SER A 47 6.63 18.21 -3.01
C SER A 47 5.62 18.13 -1.88
N ASP A 48 4.73 19.09 -1.74
CA ASP A 48 3.64 18.96 -0.77
C ASP A 48 2.57 18.01 -1.34
N THR A 49 2.28 18.11 -2.65
CA THR A 49 1.28 17.28 -3.32
C THR A 49 1.71 16.77 -4.68
N VAL A 50 1.63 15.45 -4.87
CA VAL A 50 1.87 14.78 -6.17
C VAL A 50 0.62 14.04 -6.62
N VAL A 51 0.12 14.39 -7.80
CA VAL A 51 -1.01 13.71 -8.47
C VAL A 51 -0.54 13.14 -9.81
N LEU A 52 -0.62 11.81 -9.95
CA LEU A 52 -0.20 11.07 -11.14
C LEU A 52 -1.38 10.22 -11.66
N THR A 53 -1.85 10.46 -12.88
CA THR A 53 -2.98 9.68 -13.42
C THR A 53 -2.52 8.38 -14.08
N VAL A 54 -1.72 8.44 -15.14
CA VAL A 54 -1.20 7.28 -15.89
C VAL A 54 0.32 7.38 -15.98
N ASN A 55 1.02 6.55 -15.22
CA ASN A 55 2.49 6.53 -15.22
C ASN A 55 3.04 5.11 -15.39
N GLN A 56 4.11 4.94 -16.16
CA GLN A 56 4.80 3.63 -16.17
C GLN A 56 5.70 3.49 -14.94
N HIS A 57 6.52 4.50 -14.67
CA HIS A 57 7.48 4.47 -13.56
C HIS A 57 7.47 5.79 -12.78
N SER A 58 7.25 5.71 -11.48
CA SER A 58 7.30 6.87 -10.58
C SER A 58 8.24 6.63 -9.40
N LYS A 59 9.04 7.65 -9.08
CA LYS A 59 9.88 7.69 -7.88
C LYS A 59 9.63 8.98 -7.10
N ILE A 60 9.15 8.83 -5.88
CA ILE A 60 8.70 9.92 -5.00
C ILE A 60 9.34 9.73 -3.61
N PRO A 61 10.50 10.36 -3.33
CA PRO A 61 11.27 10.13 -2.10
C PRO A 61 10.82 10.90 -0.86
N LYS A 62 10.04 11.97 -1.01
CA LYS A 62 9.49 12.78 0.08
C LYS A 62 8.32 13.61 -0.44
N THR A 63 7.13 13.43 0.09
CA THR A 63 5.94 14.24 -0.26
C THR A 63 4.91 14.17 0.85
N ASP A 64 4.17 15.23 1.15
CA ASP A 64 3.15 15.13 2.20
C ASP A 64 1.98 14.26 1.69
N MET A 65 1.49 14.53 0.48
CA MET A 65 0.38 13.79 -0.14
C MET A 65 0.69 13.25 -1.54
N VAL A 66 0.47 11.95 -1.74
CA VAL A 66 0.71 11.25 -3.01
C VAL A 66 -0.55 10.53 -3.49
N PHE A 67 -1.04 10.89 -4.68
CA PHE A 67 -2.21 10.29 -5.32
C PHE A 67 -1.84 9.69 -6.69
N LEU A 68 -1.91 8.36 -6.84
CA LEU A 68 -1.61 7.65 -8.09
C LEU A 68 -2.82 6.83 -8.54
N SER A 69 -3.38 7.14 -9.71
CA SER A 69 -4.54 6.44 -10.23
C SER A 69 -4.16 5.12 -10.93
N ALA A 70 -3.29 5.17 -11.93
CA ALA A 70 -2.84 4.02 -12.71
C ALA A 70 -1.30 4.05 -12.88
N ASN A 71 -0.60 3.12 -12.24
CA ASN A 71 0.86 3.04 -12.31
C ASN A 71 1.35 1.61 -12.57
N GLN A 72 2.36 1.42 -13.42
CA GLN A 72 3.00 0.10 -13.53
C GLN A 72 3.97 -0.12 -12.36
N HIS A 73 4.84 0.85 -12.09
CA HIS A 73 5.84 0.76 -11.03
C HIS A 73 5.92 2.06 -10.22
N SER A 74 5.75 1.96 -8.90
CA SER A 74 5.90 3.09 -7.98
C SER A 74 6.86 2.80 -6.83
N ASN A 75 7.71 3.76 -6.50
CA ASN A 75 8.61 3.71 -5.35
C ASN A 75 8.49 5.00 -4.53
N ILE A 76 7.84 4.89 -3.38
CA ILE A 76 7.33 5.99 -2.57
C ILE A 76 7.94 5.87 -1.17
N THR A 77 8.60 6.93 -0.70
CA THR A 77 9.35 6.94 0.57
C THR A 77 9.05 8.21 1.35
N LYS A 78 8.92 8.15 2.68
CA LYS A 78 8.79 9.34 3.56
C LYS A 78 7.64 10.28 3.18
N ASN A 79 6.40 9.83 3.34
CA ASN A 79 5.21 10.63 3.00
C ASN A 79 4.18 10.55 4.11
N ASP A 80 3.36 11.57 4.28
CA ASP A 80 2.31 11.52 5.30
C ASP A 80 1.16 10.64 4.79
N THR A 81 0.71 10.88 3.56
CA THR A 81 -0.39 10.13 2.95
C THR A 81 -0.05 9.61 1.55
N VAL A 82 -0.29 8.32 1.33
CA VAL A 82 -0.16 7.67 0.02
C VAL A 82 -1.45 6.97 -0.37
N ASN A 83 -2.06 7.39 -1.47
CA ASN A 83 -3.26 6.78 -2.04
C ASN A 83 -2.98 6.24 -3.45
N LEU A 84 -3.10 4.92 -3.62
CA LEU A 84 -2.82 4.18 -4.85
C LEU A 84 -4.06 3.40 -5.31
N THR A 85 -4.68 3.81 -6.41
CA THR A 85 -5.90 3.15 -6.90
C THR A 85 -5.57 1.85 -7.65
N ALA A 86 -4.87 1.93 -8.78
CA ALA A 86 -4.51 0.79 -9.63
C ALA A 86 -2.99 0.76 -9.86
N ASN A 87 -2.31 -0.26 -9.35
CA ASN A 87 -0.85 -0.38 -9.49
C ASN A 87 -0.42 -1.82 -9.79
N GLN A 88 0.48 -2.05 -10.75
CA GLN A 88 1.04 -3.40 -10.92
C GLN A 88 2.06 -3.70 -9.81
N HIS A 89 3.00 -2.80 -9.59
CA HIS A 89 4.03 -2.95 -8.56
C HIS A 89 4.20 -1.67 -7.76
N SER A 90 4.12 -1.77 -6.43
CA SER A 90 4.40 -0.63 -5.55
C SER A 90 5.34 -0.98 -4.40
N LYS A 91 6.14 0.00 -4.01
CA LYS A 91 6.99 -0.06 -2.83
C LYS A 91 6.76 1.20 -2.01
N THR A 92 6.27 1.04 -0.78
CA THR A 92 6.02 2.14 0.15
C THR A 92 6.83 1.95 1.43
N ILE A 93 7.57 2.99 1.82
CA ILE A 93 8.44 2.96 3.01
C ILE A 93 8.28 4.23 3.84
N LYS A 94 8.14 4.11 5.18
CA LYS A 94 8.14 5.25 6.10
C LYS A 94 7.02 6.24 5.78
N ASN A 95 5.77 5.80 5.78
CA ASN A 95 4.64 6.70 5.57
C ASN A 95 3.66 6.61 6.74
N ASP A 96 2.93 7.69 7.02
CA ASP A 96 1.98 7.66 8.13
C ASP A 96 0.72 6.91 7.74
N MET A 97 0.22 7.13 6.52
CA MET A 97 -0.96 6.46 5.98
C MET A 97 -0.73 5.95 4.55
N VAL A 98 -1.16 4.70 4.29
CA VAL A 98 -1.02 4.03 2.98
C VAL A 98 -2.32 3.32 2.61
N PHE A 99 -2.99 3.79 1.55
CA PHE A 99 -4.22 3.22 0.98
C PHE A 99 -3.94 2.61 -0.40
N LEU A 100 -4.17 1.30 -0.60
CA LEU A 100 -4.05 0.63 -1.91
C LEU A 100 -5.32 -0.15 -2.26
N SER A 101 -5.97 0.14 -3.39
CA SER A 101 -7.25 -0.50 -3.76
C SER A 101 -7.18 -1.65 -4.76
N VAL A 102 -6.29 -1.61 -5.76
CA VAL A 102 -6.15 -2.70 -6.76
C VAL A 102 -4.69 -2.78 -7.14
N ASN A 103 -3.98 -3.77 -6.62
CA ASN A 103 -2.57 -3.91 -6.96
C ASN A 103 -2.06 -5.34 -6.95
N GLN A 104 -1.24 -5.67 -7.96
CA GLN A 104 -0.73 -7.03 -8.16
C GLN A 104 0.37 -7.36 -7.15
N HIS A 105 1.36 -6.49 -6.98
CA HIS A 105 2.49 -6.71 -6.08
C HIS A 105 2.83 -5.48 -5.25
N SER A 106 2.87 -5.61 -3.92
CA SER A 106 3.36 -4.53 -3.08
C SER A 106 4.28 -4.96 -1.95
N LYS A 107 5.23 -4.07 -1.65
CA LYS A 107 6.12 -4.13 -0.50
C LYS A 107 5.94 -2.89 0.35
N ILE A 108 5.44 -3.10 1.56
CA ILE A 108 5.05 -2.04 2.49
C ILE A 108 5.87 -2.19 3.76
N THR A 109 6.58 -1.14 4.18
CA THR A 109 7.52 -1.23 5.30
C THR A 109 7.57 0.04 6.16
N LYS A 110 7.48 -0.10 7.49
CA LYS A 110 7.64 1.04 8.44
C LYS A 110 6.56 2.11 8.27
N ASN A 111 5.28 1.77 8.27
CA ASN A 111 4.20 2.76 8.15
C ASN A 111 3.35 2.79 9.42
N GLY A 112 2.63 3.90 9.66
CA GLY A 112 1.64 3.96 10.73
C GLY A 112 0.46 3.07 10.40
N THR A 113 -0.39 3.53 9.48
CA THR A 113 -1.59 2.83 9.01
C THR A 113 -1.46 2.34 7.59
N VAL A 114 -1.89 1.11 7.34
CA VAL A 114 -1.92 0.48 6.02
C VAL A 114 -3.30 -0.11 5.78
N ASP A 115 -4.02 0.39 4.78
CA ASP A 115 -5.32 -0.14 4.36
C ASP A 115 -5.26 -0.61 2.91
N LEU A 116 -5.47 -1.91 2.69
CA LEU A 116 -5.44 -2.48 1.35
C LEU A 116 -6.66 -3.33 1.01
N THR A 117 -7.27 -3.01 -0.12
CA THR A 117 -8.40 -3.75 -0.71
C THR A 117 -7.99 -4.43 -2.01
N ALA A 118 -8.56 -5.60 -2.32
CA ALA A 118 -8.47 -6.28 -3.64
C ALA A 118 -7.06 -6.44 -4.24
N ASN A 119 -6.11 -6.99 -3.48
CA ASN A 119 -4.73 -7.17 -3.95
C ASN A 119 -4.22 -8.61 -4.00
N GLN A 120 -3.26 -8.87 -4.89
CA GLN A 120 -2.79 -10.24 -5.15
C GLN A 120 -1.62 -10.66 -4.25
N HIS A 121 -0.46 -10.00 -4.33
CA HIS A 121 0.75 -10.40 -3.61
C HIS A 121 1.31 -9.29 -2.72
N ARG A 122 1.57 -9.61 -1.45
CA ARG A 122 1.92 -8.61 -0.43
C ARG A 122 3.04 -9.04 0.50
N LYS A 123 3.97 -8.12 0.75
CA LYS A 123 4.91 -8.18 1.87
C LYS A 123 4.78 -6.93 2.73
N ILE A 124 4.25 -7.11 3.95
CA ILE A 124 3.95 -6.03 4.90
C ILE A 124 4.82 -6.24 6.14
N THR A 125 5.57 -5.23 6.55
CA THR A 125 6.54 -5.39 7.65
C THR A 125 6.70 -4.13 8.49
N LYS A 126 6.67 -4.23 9.83
CA LYS A 126 6.90 -3.10 10.75
C LYS A 126 5.86 -2.00 10.57
N ASN A 127 4.59 -2.25 10.81
CA ASN A 127 3.56 -1.19 10.79
C ASN A 127 2.75 -1.21 12.08
N GLU A 128 2.14 -0.09 12.44
CA GLU A 128 1.32 0.00 13.66
C GLU A 128 -0.03 -0.68 13.42
N MET A 129 -0.73 -0.30 12.35
CA MET A 129 -2.04 -0.82 11.98
C MET A 129 -2.08 -1.30 10.53
N VAL A 130 -2.67 -2.48 10.31
CA VAL A 130 -2.81 -3.09 8.98
C VAL A 130 -4.23 -3.61 8.81
N PHE A 131 -4.99 -3.04 7.87
CA PHE A 131 -6.32 -3.44 7.46
C PHE A 131 -6.26 -4.02 6.04
N LEU A 132 -6.85 -5.21 5.85
CA LEU A 132 -6.75 -5.94 4.59
C LEU A 132 -8.06 -6.62 4.22
N SER A 133 -8.65 -6.20 3.11
CA SER A 133 -9.88 -6.78 2.55
C SER A 133 -9.68 -7.40 1.16
N ALA A 134 -10.27 -8.57 0.91
CA ALA A 134 -10.30 -9.21 -0.42
C ALA A 134 -8.92 -9.47 -1.06
N ASN A 135 -7.89 -9.82 -0.28
CA ASN A 135 -6.55 -10.07 -0.78
C ASN A 135 -6.21 -11.57 -0.94
N GLN A 136 -5.28 -11.90 -1.84
CA GLN A 136 -4.92 -13.29 -2.14
C GLN A 136 -3.76 -13.80 -1.28
N HIS A 137 -2.52 -13.40 -1.56
CA HIS A 137 -1.29 -13.93 -0.94
C HIS A 137 -0.52 -12.87 -0.15
N ARG A 138 -0.31 -13.10 1.15
CA ARG A 138 0.39 -12.12 1.99
C ARG A 138 1.35 -12.71 3.01
N LYS A 139 2.45 -11.99 3.22
CA LYS A 139 3.37 -12.16 4.35
C LYS A 139 3.36 -10.88 5.19
N ILE A 140 2.90 -11.01 6.44
CA ILE A 140 2.71 -9.92 7.40
C ILE A 140 3.62 -10.20 8.60
N THR A 141 4.48 -9.24 8.96
CA THR A 141 5.49 -9.48 10.00
C THR A 141 5.79 -8.25 10.84
N LYS A 142 5.83 -8.37 12.18
CA LYS A 142 6.17 -7.27 13.10
C LYS A 142 5.18 -6.11 12.99
N ASN A 143 3.90 -6.32 13.25
CA ASN A 143 2.93 -5.22 13.31
C ASN A 143 2.17 -5.27 14.63
N ASP A 144 1.67 -4.14 15.09
CA ASP A 144 1.00 -4.09 16.39
C ASP A 144 -0.42 -4.63 16.24
N THR A 145 -1.18 -4.13 15.26
CA THR A 145 -2.53 -4.61 14.95
C THR A 145 -2.67 -5.02 13.49
N VAL A 146 -3.33 -6.16 13.25
CA VAL A 146 -3.63 -6.68 11.91
C VAL A 146 -5.09 -7.14 11.86
N ASP A 147 -5.89 -6.55 10.99
CA ASP A 147 -7.26 -6.98 10.67
C ASP A 147 -7.31 -7.51 9.23
N LEU A 148 -7.75 -8.76 9.08
CA LEU A 148 -7.84 -9.45 7.80
C LEU A 148 -9.27 -9.91 7.55
N THR A 149 -9.93 -9.33 6.54
CA THR A 149 -11.28 -9.72 6.10
C THR A 149 -11.27 -10.30 4.68
N ALA A 150 -11.99 -11.40 4.45
CA ALA A 150 -12.23 -11.98 3.12
C ALA A 150 -10.96 -12.31 2.30
N ASN A 151 -9.91 -12.84 2.93
CA ASN A 151 -8.65 -13.11 2.23
C ASN A 151 -8.33 -14.61 2.06
N GLN A 152 -7.53 -14.96 1.03
CA GLN A 152 -7.26 -16.36 0.69
C GLN A 152 -6.11 -16.97 1.51
N HIS A 153 -4.88 -16.47 1.36
CA HIS A 153 -3.66 -17.05 1.94
C HIS A 153 -2.84 -16.04 2.75
N SER A 154 -2.63 -16.34 4.03
CA SER A 154 -1.93 -15.46 4.97
C SER A 154 -0.82 -16.16 5.74
N LYS A 155 0.35 -15.51 5.82
CA LYS A 155 1.39 -15.83 6.80
C LYS A 155 1.64 -14.62 7.68
N VAL A 156 1.22 -14.73 8.94
CA VAL A 156 1.25 -13.67 9.94
C VAL A 156 2.24 -14.07 11.04
N THR A 157 3.22 -13.22 11.35
CA THR A 157 4.32 -13.58 12.25
C THR A 157 4.79 -12.42 13.12
N LYS A 158 4.92 -12.60 14.44
CA LYS A 158 5.37 -11.55 15.38
C LYS A 158 4.44 -10.33 15.34
N ASN A 159 3.16 -10.47 15.64
CA ASN A 159 2.24 -9.32 15.73
C ASN A 159 1.59 -9.31 17.11
N ASP A 160 1.15 -8.17 17.61
CA ASP A 160 0.55 -8.14 18.94
C ASP A 160 -0.91 -8.60 18.90
N THR A 161 -1.70 -8.01 18.02
CA THR A 161 -3.12 -8.35 17.83
C THR A 161 -3.40 -8.73 16.38
N VAL A 162 -4.13 -9.82 16.18
CA VAL A 162 -4.59 -10.26 14.86
C VAL A 162 -6.08 -10.61 14.93
N ASP A 163 -6.90 -9.96 14.12
CA ASP A 163 -8.29 -10.34 13.86
C ASP A 163 -8.43 -10.94 12.45
N LEU A 164 -9.14 -12.05 12.35
CA LEU A 164 -9.39 -12.76 11.10
C LEU A 164 -10.89 -13.02 10.91
N SER A 165 -11.45 -12.46 9.85
CA SER A 165 -12.82 -12.68 9.39
C SER A 165 -12.87 -13.25 7.97
N VAL A 166 -13.54 -14.39 7.76
CA VAL A 166 -13.76 -14.99 6.42
C VAL A 166 -12.45 -15.24 5.64
N ASN A 167 -11.46 -15.87 6.28
CA ASN A 167 -10.19 -16.24 5.65
C ASN A 167 -10.12 -17.74 5.34
N GLN A 168 -9.56 -18.11 4.18
CA GLN A 168 -9.47 -19.52 3.76
C GLN A 168 -8.28 -20.26 4.40
N HIS A 169 -7.08 -19.70 4.30
CA HIS A 169 -5.83 -20.30 4.76
C HIS A 169 -4.94 -19.30 5.50
N SER A 170 -4.75 -19.49 6.80
CA SER A 170 -3.94 -18.60 7.64
C SER A 170 -2.96 -19.35 8.52
N LYS A 171 -1.69 -18.93 8.49
CA LYS A 171 -0.64 -19.37 9.43
C LYS A 171 -0.22 -18.20 10.31
N ILE A 172 -0.58 -18.25 11.58
CA ILE A 172 -0.29 -17.21 12.58
C ILE A 172 0.73 -17.73 13.58
N THR A 173 1.86 -17.05 13.76
CA THR A 173 2.88 -17.48 14.73
C THR A 173 3.40 -16.32 15.53
N LYS A 174 3.69 -16.55 16.83
CA LYS A 174 4.23 -15.51 17.72
C LYS A 174 3.30 -14.29 17.76
N THR A 175 2.01 -14.54 17.98
CA THR A 175 1.00 -13.48 18.14
C THR A 175 0.51 -13.46 19.57
N ARG A 176 0.35 -12.28 20.18
CA ARG A 176 -0.06 -12.18 21.59
C ARG A 176 -1.56 -12.44 21.73
N HIS A 177 -2.38 -11.80 20.91
CA HIS A 177 -3.84 -11.94 20.91
C HIS A 177 -4.35 -12.26 19.50
N GLY A 178 -5.12 -13.32 19.37
CA GLY A 178 -5.72 -13.73 18.10
C GLY A 178 -7.23 -13.94 18.23
N VAL A 179 -8.00 -13.25 17.38
CA VAL A 179 -9.45 -13.42 17.26
C VAL A 179 -9.76 -14.08 15.91
N LEU A 180 -10.69 -15.03 15.92
CA LEU A 180 -11.11 -15.78 14.74
C LEU A 180 -12.63 -15.79 14.64
N THR A 181 -13.15 -15.30 13.51
CA THR A 181 -14.59 -15.29 13.20
C THR A 181 -14.83 -15.93 11.82
N ALA A 182 -15.69 -16.95 11.75
CA ALA A 182 -16.16 -17.60 10.50
C ALA A 182 -15.05 -17.97 9.48
N ASN A 183 -14.04 -18.74 9.92
CA ASN A 183 -12.92 -19.18 9.06
C ASN A 183 -13.07 -20.65 8.65
N HIS A 184 -12.63 -21.01 7.43
CA HIS A 184 -12.67 -22.41 6.97
C HIS A 184 -11.74 -23.31 7.82
N PRO A 185 -12.11 -24.59 8.08
CA PRO A 185 -11.43 -25.47 9.04
C PRO A 185 -10.02 -25.97 8.64
N SER A 186 -9.38 -25.42 7.61
CA SER A 186 -8.08 -25.94 7.17
C SER A 186 -6.89 -25.41 7.99
N LYS A 187 -6.12 -26.35 8.59
CA LYS A 187 -4.83 -26.20 9.31
C LYS A 187 -4.51 -24.78 9.82
N GLN A 188 -5.21 -24.38 10.88
CA GLN A 188 -4.88 -23.17 11.64
C GLN A 188 -3.95 -23.55 12.78
N VAL A 189 -2.71 -23.07 12.74
CA VAL A 189 -1.70 -23.33 13.76
C VAL A 189 -1.33 -22.00 14.39
N ILE A 190 -1.91 -21.71 15.56
CA ILE A 190 -1.62 -20.51 16.37
C ILE A 190 -0.70 -20.90 17.52
N HIS A 191 0.49 -20.32 17.59
CA HIS A 191 1.40 -20.46 18.74
C HIS A 191 1.56 -19.08 19.41
N GLY A 192 1.03 -18.93 20.63
CA GLY A 192 0.99 -17.69 21.43
C GLY A 192 -0.38 -17.52 22.11
N HIS A 193 -0.41 -17.28 23.42
CA HIS A 193 -1.53 -17.58 24.30
C HIS A 193 -2.64 -16.51 24.30
N THR A 194 -3.76 -16.79 23.63
CA THR A 194 -5.18 -16.65 24.06
C THR A 194 -6.04 -16.76 22.80
N GLN A 195 -6.80 -17.85 22.66
CA GLN A 195 -7.74 -18.05 21.55
C GLN A 195 -9.13 -17.62 22.00
N ILE A 196 -9.74 -16.63 21.33
CA ILE A 196 -11.18 -16.37 21.45
C ILE A 196 -11.83 -16.86 20.16
N LEU A 197 -12.36 -18.08 20.21
CA LEU A 197 -13.17 -18.66 19.14
C LEU A 197 -14.61 -18.16 19.29
N ARG A 198 -15.05 -17.25 18.41
CA ARG A 198 -16.49 -16.96 18.26
C ARG A 198 -17.02 -17.79 17.10
N GLN A 199 -17.59 -18.95 17.39
CA GLN A 199 -18.32 -19.74 16.40
C GLN A 199 -19.67 -19.08 16.14
N SER A 200 -19.85 -18.47 14.97
CA SER A 200 -21.17 -18.08 14.48
C SER A 200 -21.86 -19.35 13.97
N ASN A 201 -22.68 -19.97 14.82
CA ASN A 201 -23.65 -20.98 14.38
C ASN A 201 -24.61 -20.31 13.39
N THR A 202 -24.34 -20.45 12.10
CA THR A 202 -25.37 -20.27 11.07
C THR A 202 -25.70 -21.66 10.54
N ARG A 203 -26.61 -22.32 11.24
CA ARG A 203 -27.37 -23.45 10.69
C ARG A 203 -28.23 -22.91 9.55
N SER A 204 -28.17 -23.57 8.40
CA SER A 204 -29.36 -23.96 7.65
C SER A 204 -29.10 -25.29 6.95
#